data_AF-Q4PKF3-F1
#
_entry.id   AF-Q4PKF3-F1
#
_cell.length_a   1.000
_cell.length_b   1.000
_cell.length_c   1.000
_cell.angle_alpha   90.00
_cell.angle_beta   90.00
_cell.angle_gamma   90.00
#
_symmetry.space_group_name_H-M   'P 1'
#
loop_
_entity.id
_entity.type
_entity.pdbx_description
1 polymer ?
#
loop_
_entity_poly.entity_id
_entity_poly.type
_entity_poly.pdbx_seq_one_letter_code
_entity_poly.pdbx_strand_id
1 'polypeptide(L)'
;MEELFNPNLLTSKLIIITFIEVLILIAILALKKTYKEKLKILIPFDISLNIFGFSLIILFGLVLFTLNYFIYQYSSFTLMIFTAVIISILYIEMGIILSRNFFVKFFDNQLPKEIIYFIGFILMINAGYFTIMFILRIIKANTLI
;
A
#
# COMPACT_ATOMS: atom_id res chain seq x y z
N MET A 1 -14.42 -10.75 -20.67
CA MET A 1 -15.48 -10.04 -21.42
C MET A 1 -16.81 -10.00 -20.66
N GLU A 2 -17.16 -11.02 -19.85
CA GLU A 2 -18.38 -10.96 -19.02
C GLU A 2 -18.36 -9.90 -17.90
N GLU A 3 -17.19 -9.57 -17.32
CA GLU A 3 -17.08 -8.47 -16.33
C GLU A 3 -17.43 -7.09 -16.90
N LEU A 4 -17.42 -6.94 -18.23
CA LEU A 4 -17.82 -5.70 -18.91
C LEU A 4 -19.35 -5.45 -18.83
N PHE A 5 -20.15 -6.49 -18.50
CA PHE A 5 -21.62 -6.42 -18.48
C PHE A 5 -22.21 -6.11 -17.09
N ASN A 6 -21.39 -5.97 -16.04
CA ASN A 6 -21.83 -5.49 -14.74
C ASN A 6 -20.93 -4.33 -14.24
N PRO A 7 -21.15 -3.09 -14.74
CA PRO A 7 -20.28 -1.95 -14.45
C PRO A 7 -20.14 -1.65 -12.96
N ASN A 8 -21.13 -2.03 -12.16
CA ASN A 8 -21.12 -1.88 -10.70
C ASN A 8 -20.11 -2.82 -10.02
N LEU A 9 -19.89 -4.02 -10.56
CA LEU A 9 -18.94 -4.98 -9.98
C LEU A 9 -17.48 -4.54 -10.22
N LEU A 10 -17.14 -4.15 -11.45
CA LEU A 10 -15.80 -3.68 -11.78
C LEU A 10 -15.42 -2.44 -10.98
N THR A 11 -16.29 -1.43 -10.99
CA THR A 11 -16.06 -0.18 -10.24
C THR A 11 -15.87 -0.45 -8.75
N SER A 12 -16.71 -1.29 -8.16
CA SER A 12 -16.59 -1.69 -6.75
C SER A 12 -15.27 -2.39 -6.43
N LYS A 13 -14.81 -3.31 -7.30
CA LYS A 13 -13.49 -3.96 -7.14
C LYS A 13 -12.35 -2.93 -7.15
N LEU A 14 -12.37 -2.02 -8.11
CA LEU A 14 -11.34 -0.98 -8.23
C LEU A 14 -11.37 -0.03 -7.03
N ILE A 15 -12.54 0.33 -6.53
CA ILE A 15 -12.69 1.12 -5.29
C ILE A 15 -12.04 0.38 -4.11
N ILE A 16 -12.33 -0.92 -3.94
CA ILE A 16 -11.75 -1.71 -2.85
C ILE A 16 -10.22 -1.78 -2.96
N ILE A 17 -9.68 -2.03 -4.15
CA ILE A 17 -8.23 -2.10 -4.39
C ILE A 17 -7.57 -0.77 -4.04
N THR A 18 -8.08 0.34 -4.58
CA THR A 18 -7.56 1.68 -4.30
C THR A 18 -7.70 2.03 -2.82
N PHE A 19 -8.79 1.64 -2.16
CA PHE A 19 -8.98 1.85 -0.73
C PHE A 19 -7.90 1.14 0.09
N ILE A 20 -7.56 -0.11 -0.25
CA ILE A 20 -6.47 -0.85 0.41
C ILE A 20 -5.13 -0.12 0.22
N GLU A 21 -4.80 0.30 -1.00
CA GLU A 21 -3.55 1.03 -1.30
C GLU A 21 -3.46 2.35 -0.49
N VAL A 22 -4.56 3.11 -0.44
CA VAL A 22 -4.64 4.37 0.33
C VAL A 22 -4.55 4.12 1.83
N LEU A 23 -5.18 3.06 2.36
CA LEU A 23 -5.06 2.70 3.78
C LEU A 23 -3.62 2.40 4.18
N ILE A 24 -2.87 1.67 3.35
CA ILE A 24 -1.46 1.38 3.61
C ILE A 24 -0.65 2.67 3.58
N LEU A 25 -0.91 3.57 2.63
CA LEU A 25 -0.27 4.89 2.60
C LEU A 25 -0.55 5.69 3.88
N ILE A 26 -1.80 5.73 4.34
CA ILE A 26 -2.18 6.41 5.60
C ILE A 26 -1.42 5.82 6.78
N ALA A 27 -1.29 4.49 6.86
CA ALA A 27 -0.52 3.84 7.91
C ALA A 27 0.96 4.27 7.88
N ILE A 28 1.57 4.36 6.69
CA ILE A 28 2.95 4.85 6.52
C ILE A 28 3.08 6.30 7.00
N LEU A 29 2.17 7.18 6.58
CA LEU A 29 2.17 8.59 6.99
C LEU A 29 2.01 8.73 8.52
N ALA A 30 1.15 7.91 9.13
CA ALA A 30 0.97 7.86 10.57
C ALA A 30 2.23 7.40 11.30
N LEU A 31 2.94 6.40 10.78
CA LEU A 31 4.22 5.93 11.32
C LEU A 31 5.31 7.01 11.19
N LYS A 32 5.43 7.65 10.03
CA LYS A 32 6.38 8.76 9.81
C LYS A 32 6.14 9.89 10.82
N LYS A 33 4.88 10.28 11.03
CA LYS A 33 4.51 11.30 12.01
C LYS A 33 4.85 10.88 13.44
N THR A 34 4.47 9.66 13.83
CA THR A 34 4.70 9.12 15.19
C THR A 34 6.19 9.07 15.53
N TYR A 35 7.03 8.63 14.59
CA TYR A 35 8.47 8.51 14.81
C TYR A 35 9.27 9.75 14.43
N LYS A 36 8.60 10.82 13.94
CA LYS A 36 9.25 12.01 13.39
C LYS A 36 10.30 11.65 12.33
N GLU A 37 9.99 10.65 11.51
CA GLU A 37 10.91 10.10 10.51
C GLU A 37 11.15 11.14 9.41
N LYS A 38 12.39 11.57 9.24
CA LYS A 38 12.78 12.58 8.24
C LYS A 38 13.14 11.99 6.87
N LEU A 39 13.27 10.67 6.77
CA LEU A 39 13.67 10.01 5.54
C LEU A 39 12.52 9.98 4.53
N LYS A 40 12.85 10.50 3.36
CA LYS A 40 12.03 10.56 2.16
C LYS A 40 12.62 9.59 1.15
N ILE A 41 12.45 8.28 1.38
CA ILE A 41 13.04 7.27 0.49
C ILE A 41 12.10 7.06 -0.68
N LEU A 42 11.02 6.29 -0.49
CA LEU A 42 10.11 5.95 -1.59
C LEU A 42 8.88 6.86 -1.64
N ILE A 43 8.50 7.43 -0.49
CA ILE A 43 7.36 8.34 -0.37
C ILE A 43 7.86 9.68 0.17
N PRO A 44 8.22 10.64 -0.71
CA PRO A 44 8.86 11.89 -0.30
C PRO A 44 7.89 12.94 0.28
N PHE A 45 6.61 12.59 0.37
CA PHE A 45 5.58 13.51 0.84
C PHE A 45 5.57 13.59 2.36
N ASP A 46 5.63 14.82 2.86
CA ASP A 46 5.46 15.15 4.27
C ASP A 46 4.05 15.70 4.46
N ILE A 47 3.06 14.81 4.36
CA ILE A 47 1.66 15.20 4.40
C ILE A 47 1.24 15.29 5.87
N SER A 48 1.00 16.52 6.34
CA SER A 48 0.41 16.74 7.65
C SER A 48 -1.01 16.17 7.70
N LEU A 49 -1.36 15.39 8.72
CA LEU A 49 -2.74 14.91 8.95
C LEU A 49 -3.66 16.05 9.46
N ASN A 50 -3.77 17.13 8.68
CA ASN A 50 -4.72 18.22 8.84
C ASN A 50 -5.70 18.22 7.65
N ILE A 51 -6.63 19.17 7.58
CA ILE A 51 -7.64 19.25 6.51
C ILE A 51 -6.99 19.27 5.11
N PHE A 52 -5.90 20.02 4.96
CA PHE A 52 -5.17 20.12 3.69
C PHE A 52 -4.46 18.81 3.32
N GLY A 53 -3.86 18.09 4.27
CA GLY A 53 -3.28 16.79 3.97
C GLY A 53 -4.33 15.72 3.68
N PHE A 54 -5.50 15.80 4.32
CA PHE A 54 -6.62 14.91 4.00
C PHE A 54 -7.10 15.11 2.56
N SER A 55 -7.18 16.36 2.07
CA SER A 55 -7.52 16.61 0.66
C SER A 55 -6.45 16.09 -0.30
N LEU A 56 -5.16 16.17 0.06
CA LEU A 56 -4.08 15.56 -0.72
C LEU A 56 -4.17 14.03 -0.77
N ILE A 57 -4.54 13.37 0.33
CA ILE A 57 -4.74 11.91 0.37
C ILE A 57 -5.92 11.51 -0.51
N ILE A 58 -7.03 12.26 -0.46
CA ILE A 58 -8.18 12.03 -1.35
C ILE A 58 -7.76 12.19 -2.81
N LEU A 59 -7.06 13.27 -3.14
CA LEU A 59 -6.57 13.51 -4.50
C LEU A 59 -5.68 12.37 -4.98
N PHE A 60 -4.75 11.91 -4.14
CA PHE A 60 -3.91 10.75 -4.44
C PHE A 60 -4.75 9.49 -4.68
N GLY A 61 -5.76 9.23 -3.86
CA GLY A 61 -6.69 8.12 -4.05
C GLY A 61 -7.45 8.21 -5.37
N LEU A 62 -7.91 9.39 -5.77
CA LEU A 62 -8.58 9.60 -7.06
C LEU A 62 -7.63 9.36 -8.24
N VAL A 63 -6.39 9.83 -8.15
CA VAL A 63 -5.36 9.57 -9.16
C VAL A 63 -5.04 8.07 -9.25
N LEU A 64 -4.88 7.38 -8.12
CA LEU A 64 -4.70 5.93 -8.13
C LEU A 64 -5.89 5.18 -8.72
N PHE A 65 -7.12 5.57 -8.36
CA PHE A 65 -8.33 4.96 -8.89
C PHE A 65 -8.40 5.09 -10.42
N THR A 66 -8.15 6.30 -10.93
CA THR A 66 -8.13 6.54 -12.38
C THR A 66 -7.04 5.74 -13.08
N LEU A 67 -5.82 5.66 -12.51
CA LEU A 67 -4.75 4.81 -13.04
C LEU A 67 -5.14 3.32 -13.04
N ASN A 68 -5.68 2.80 -11.94
CA ASN A 68 -6.15 1.43 -11.85
C ASN A 68 -7.24 1.14 -12.89
N TYR A 69 -8.17 2.08 -13.11
CA TYR A 69 -9.18 1.97 -14.16
C TYR A 69 -8.57 1.90 -15.56
N PHE A 70 -7.63 2.80 -15.90
CA PHE A 70 -6.96 2.79 -17.21
C PHE A 70 -6.14 1.52 -17.42
N ILE A 71 -5.41 1.06 -16.40
CA ILE A 71 -4.55 -0.13 -16.49
C ILE A 71 -5.41 -1.40 -16.66
N TYR A 72 -6.55 -1.47 -15.98
CA TYR A 72 -7.47 -2.60 -16.12
C TYR A 72 -7.98 -2.76 -17.57
N GLN A 73 -8.10 -1.68 -18.34
CA GLN A 73 -8.53 -1.76 -19.75
C GLN A 73 -7.60 -2.63 -20.60
N TYR A 74 -6.33 -2.79 -20.22
CA TYR A 74 -5.40 -3.69 -20.90
C TYR A 74 -5.67 -5.14 -20.52
N SER A 75 -5.60 -5.47 -19.23
CA SER A 75 -6.02 -6.77 -18.69
C SER A 75 -6.06 -6.75 -17.15
N SER A 76 -6.80 -7.70 -16.57
CA SER A 76 -6.80 -7.95 -15.12
C SER A 76 -5.43 -8.40 -14.59
N PHE A 77 -4.62 -9.08 -15.43
CA PHE A 77 -3.26 -9.47 -15.09
C PHE A 77 -2.32 -8.26 -15.01
N THR A 78 -2.45 -7.31 -15.94
CA THR A 78 -1.67 -6.06 -15.92
C THR A 78 -1.99 -5.24 -14.67
N LEU A 79 -3.27 -5.14 -14.29
CA LEU A 79 -3.68 -4.52 -13.02
C LEU A 79 -3.01 -5.20 -11.82
N MET A 80 -3.02 -6.54 -11.77
CA MET A 80 -2.40 -7.29 -10.68
C MET A 80 -0.90 -7.01 -10.55
N ILE A 81 -0.16 -6.96 -11.66
CA ILE A 81 1.27 -6.61 -11.65
C ILE A 81 1.46 -5.19 -11.13
N PHE A 82 0.68 -4.23 -11.64
CA PHE A 82 0.76 -2.83 -11.22
C PHE A 82 0.50 -2.66 -9.72
N THR A 83 -0.59 -3.23 -9.22
CA THR A 83 -0.93 -3.21 -7.80
C THR A 83 0.15 -3.91 -6.95
N ALA A 84 0.72 -5.03 -7.42
CA ALA A 84 1.81 -5.70 -6.72
C ALA A 84 3.05 -4.81 -6.59
N VAL A 85 3.40 -4.04 -7.62
CA VAL A 85 4.49 -3.06 -7.56
C VAL A 85 4.21 -1.97 -6.54
N ILE A 86 3.01 -1.36 -6.58
CA ILE A 86 2.62 -0.33 -5.60
C ILE A 86 2.72 -0.86 -4.18
N ILE A 87 2.08 -2.00 -3.92
CA ILE A 87 2.06 -2.62 -2.58
C ILE A 87 3.47 -2.94 -2.10
N SER A 88 4.31 -3.49 -2.96
CA SER A 88 5.70 -3.80 -2.60
C SER A 88 6.47 -2.54 -2.18
N ILE A 89 6.35 -1.44 -2.93
CA ILE A 89 6.98 -0.16 -2.59
C ILE A 89 6.48 0.36 -1.24
N LEU A 90 5.16 0.33 -1.00
CA LEU A 90 4.56 0.77 0.25
C LEU A 90 5.04 -0.06 1.45
N TYR A 91 5.03 -1.38 1.35
CA TYR A 91 5.48 -2.24 2.46
C TYR A 91 7.00 -2.19 2.69
N ILE A 92 7.82 -1.99 1.64
CA ILE A 92 9.26 -1.76 1.81
C ILE A 92 9.49 -0.47 2.61
N GLU A 93 8.82 0.63 2.27
CA GLU A 93 8.91 1.89 3.02
C GLU A 93 8.48 1.69 4.49
N MET A 94 7.36 0.98 4.71
CA MET A 94 6.89 0.64 6.05
C MET A 94 7.94 -0.17 6.83
N GLY A 95 8.57 -1.15 6.18
CA GLY A 95 9.61 -1.99 6.76
C GLY A 95 10.84 -1.19 7.18
N ILE A 96 11.25 -0.23 6.37
CA ILE A 96 12.38 0.67 6.71
C ILE A 96 12.04 1.53 7.93
N ILE A 97 10.85 2.13 7.98
CA ILE A 97 10.43 2.98 9.10
C ILE A 97 10.36 2.17 10.40
N LEU A 98 9.75 0.98 10.37
CA LEU A 98 9.65 0.11 11.54
C LEU A 98 11.02 -0.39 11.99
N SER A 99 11.90 -0.75 11.05
CA SER A 99 13.25 -1.21 11.37
C SER A 99 14.04 -0.14 12.11
N ARG A 100 13.99 1.11 11.67
CA ARG A 100 14.74 2.22 12.28
C ARG A 100 14.23 2.63 13.66
N ASN A 101 12.95 2.41 13.93
CA ASN A 101 12.27 3.01 15.08
C ASN A 101 11.68 1.98 16.05
N PHE A 102 10.79 1.14 15.55
CA PHE A 102 10.07 0.15 16.36
C PHE A 102 10.99 -1.01 16.73
N PHE A 103 11.56 -1.70 15.74
CA PHE A 103 12.30 -2.94 15.97
C PHE A 103 13.61 -2.71 16.74
N VAL A 104 14.32 -1.60 16.49
CA VAL A 104 15.50 -1.21 17.27
C VAL A 104 15.19 -1.16 18.78
N LYS A 105 14.05 -0.57 19.15
CA LYS A 105 13.62 -0.49 20.55
C LYS A 105 13.04 -1.81 21.06
N PHE A 106 12.32 -2.53 20.21
CA PHE A 106 11.72 -3.82 20.56
C PHE A 106 12.77 -4.87 20.93
N PHE A 107 13.94 -4.84 20.30
CA PHE A 107 15.07 -5.72 20.60
C PHE A 107 16.10 -5.09 21.55
N ASP A 108 15.74 -4.04 22.29
CA ASP A 108 16.61 -3.37 23.28
C ASP A 108 18.02 -3.00 22.75
N ASN A 109 18.13 -2.66 21.46
CA ASN A 109 19.42 -2.41 20.78
C ASN A 109 20.43 -3.58 20.85
N GLN A 110 20.00 -4.81 21.11
CA GLN A 110 20.89 -5.96 21.26
C GLN A 110 21.34 -6.55 19.92
N LEU A 111 20.58 -6.30 18.85
CA LEU A 111 20.86 -6.83 17.52
C LEU A 111 21.60 -5.81 16.63
N PRO A 112 22.52 -6.27 15.77
CA PRO A 112 23.06 -5.47 14.67
C PRO A 112 21.94 -4.88 13.80
N LYS A 113 22.17 -3.68 13.25
CA LYS A 113 21.17 -2.95 12.46
C LYS A 113 20.74 -3.75 11.23
N GLU A 114 21.67 -4.45 10.60
CA GLU A 114 21.46 -5.28 9.42
C GLU A 114 20.44 -6.39 9.71
N ILE A 115 20.53 -7.02 10.89
CA ILE A 115 19.58 -8.06 11.32
C ILE A 115 18.20 -7.44 11.55
N ILE A 116 18.14 -6.26 12.17
CA ILE A 116 16.86 -5.56 12.39
C ILE A 116 16.19 -5.20 11.07
N TYR A 117 16.93 -4.67 10.10
CA TYR A 117 16.41 -4.40 8.76
C TYR A 117 15.96 -5.67 8.03
N PHE A 118 16.70 -6.77 8.18
CA PHE A 118 16.33 -8.06 7.60
C PHE A 118 15.00 -8.58 8.17
N ILE A 119 14.83 -8.51 9.50
CA ILE A 119 13.57 -8.88 10.18
C ILE A 119 12.43 -8.00 9.68
N GLY A 120 12.61 -6.68 9.66
CA GLY A 120 11.58 -5.75 9.21
C GLY A 120 11.20 -5.96 7.74
N PHE A 121 12.19 -6.25 6.88
CA PHE A 121 11.97 -6.57 5.47
C PHE A 121 11.16 -7.86 5.31
N ILE A 122 11.55 -8.97 5.95
CA ILE A 122 10.82 -10.25 5.86
C ILE A 122 9.37 -10.10 6.31
N LEU A 123 9.16 -9.43 7.45
CA LEU A 123 7.81 -9.25 8.00
C LEU A 123 6.93 -8.43 7.05
N MET A 124 7.46 -7.32 6.52
CA MET A 124 6.66 -6.45 5.66
C MET A 124 6.46 -7.00 4.25
N ILE A 125 7.43 -7.72 3.68
CA ILE A 125 7.24 -8.41 2.40
C ILE A 125 6.18 -9.51 2.52
N ASN A 126 6.16 -10.26 3.63
CA ASN A 126 5.10 -11.24 3.87
C ASN A 126 3.73 -10.56 4.02
N ALA A 127 3.65 -9.45 4.76
CA ALA A 127 2.41 -8.66 4.83
C ALA A 127 1.96 -8.18 3.44
N GLY A 128 2.88 -7.67 2.62
CA GLY A 128 2.63 -7.31 1.24
C GLY A 128 2.13 -8.48 0.39
N TYR A 129 2.74 -9.66 0.51
CA TYR A 129 2.29 -10.88 -0.17
C TYR A 129 0.85 -11.24 0.19
N PHE A 130 0.49 -11.25 1.48
CA PHE A 130 -0.88 -11.52 1.91
C PHE A 130 -1.88 -10.52 1.31
N THR A 131 -1.54 -9.23 1.30
CA THR A 131 -2.38 -8.18 0.70
C THR A 131 -2.55 -8.39 -0.80
N ILE A 132 -1.49 -8.74 -1.53
CA ILE A 132 -1.56 -9.06 -2.97
C ILE A 132 -2.46 -10.28 -3.21
N MET A 133 -2.33 -11.34 -2.40
CA MET A 133 -3.16 -12.53 -2.50
C MET A 133 -4.65 -12.24 -2.21
N PHE A 134 -4.92 -11.32 -1.28
CA PHE A 134 -6.27 -10.85 -1.02
C PHE A 134 -6.85 -10.07 -2.20
N ILE A 135 -6.08 -9.15 -2.78
CA ILE A 135 -6.48 -8.40 -3.98
C ILE A 135 -6.68 -9.32 -5.19
N LEU A 136 -5.83 -10.34 -5.36
CA LEU A 136 -6.02 -11.36 -6.40
C LEU A 136 -7.38 -12.05 -6.29
N ARG A 137 -7.84 -12.34 -5.06
CA ARG A 137 -9.17 -12.90 -4.83
C ARG A 137 -10.28 -11.91 -5.22
N ILE A 138 -10.12 -10.62 -4.87
CA ILE A 138 -11.07 -9.57 -5.27
C ILE A 138 -11.18 -9.47 -6.79
N ILE A 139 -10.05 -9.44 -7.49
CA ILE A 139 -10.01 -9.36 -8.96
C ILE A 139 -10.72 -10.58 -9.57
N LYS A 140 -10.50 -11.78 -9.05
CA LYS A 140 -11.09 -13.03 -9.56
C LYS A 140 -12.55 -13.29 -9.14
N ALA A 141 -13.12 -12.52 -8.22
CA ALA A 141 -14.46 -12.79 -7.69
C ALA A 141 -15.56 -12.47 -8.72
N ASN A 142 -16.49 -13.40 -8.95
CA ASN A 142 -17.60 -13.17 -9.90
C ASN A 142 -18.76 -12.36 -9.30
N THR A 143 -18.75 -12.11 -7.99
CA THR A 143 -19.73 -11.31 -7.24
C THR A 143 -19.01 -10.45 -6.21
N LEU A 144 -19.70 -9.40 -5.70
CA LEU A 144 -19.25 -8.74 -4.47
C LEU A 144 -19.48 -9.69 -3.30
N ILE A 145 -18.48 -9.81 -2.42
CA ILE A 145 -18.56 -10.56 -1.16
C ILE A 145 -19.62 -9.92 -0.26
#